data_AF-A0A2K4FRR7-F1
#
_entry.id   AF-A0A2K4FRR7-F1
#
_cell.length_a   1.000
_cell.length_b   1.000
_cell.length_c   1.000
_cell.angle_alpha   90.00
_cell.angle_beta   90.00
_cell.angle_gamma   90.00
#
_symmetry.space_group_name_H-M   'P 1'
#
loop_
_entity.id
_entity.type
_entity.pdbx_description
1 polymer ?
#
loop_
_entity_poly.entity_id
_entity_poly.type
_entity_poly.pdbx_seq_one_letter_code
_entity_poly.pdbx_strand_id
1 'polypeptide(L)' 'NAAPKFTVKVDQVLKQDLTVTLSNGDTVVIKAGTTSVPYELNAQGDDVYKDGQTVEVGVTDASVDGKSFENLVLGDKAA' A
#
# COMPACT_ATOMS: atom_id res chain seq x y z
N ASN A 1 -21.34 -9.24 -9.95
CA ASN A 1 -19.88 -9.09 -9.93
C ASN A 1 -19.49 -8.39 -8.63
N ALA A 2 -18.68 -9.02 -7.77
CA ALA A 2 -18.31 -8.40 -6.49
C ALA A 2 -16.96 -7.70 -6.65
N ALA A 3 -16.86 -6.47 -6.13
CA ALA A 3 -15.62 -5.72 -6.09
C ALA A 3 -14.53 -6.51 -5.32
N PRO A 4 -13.34 -6.74 -5.91
CA PRO A 4 -12.25 -7.40 -5.20
C PRO A 4 -11.83 -6.59 -3.97
N LYS A 5 -11.61 -7.29 -2.84
CA LYS A 5 -11.16 -6.68 -1.59
C LYS A 5 -9.80 -7.22 -1.21
N PHE A 6 -8.88 -6.32 -0.91
CA PHE A 6 -7.52 -6.60 -0.47
C PHE A 6 -7.30 -6.02 0.93
N THR A 7 -6.35 -6.57 1.66
CA THR A 7 -5.93 -6.03 2.95
C THR A 7 -4.47 -5.60 2.86
N VAL A 8 -4.22 -4.31 3.05
CA VAL A 8 -2.85 -3.80 3.19
C VAL A 8 -2.47 -3.92 4.66
N LYS A 9 -1.36 -4.58 4.95
CA LYS A 9 -0.87 -4.84 6.33
C LYS A 9 0.56 -4.36 6.49
N VAL A 10 0.86 -3.83 7.67
CA VAL A 10 2.21 -3.61 8.20
C VAL A 10 2.41 -4.47 9.44
N ASP A 11 3.62 -4.98 9.66
CA ASP A 11 3.90 -5.92 10.76
C ASP A 11 4.10 -5.27 12.13
N GLN A 12 4.20 -3.94 12.17
CA GLN A 12 4.33 -3.19 13.42
C GLN A 12 3.34 -2.03 13.47
N VAL A 13 2.88 -1.73 14.68
CA VAL A 13 2.06 -0.54 14.93
C VAL A 13 2.92 0.69 14.71
N LEU A 14 2.50 1.53 13.77
CA LEU A 14 3.19 2.79 13.48
C LEU A 14 2.68 3.90 14.40
N LYS A 15 3.58 4.81 14.78
CA LYS A 15 3.22 6.01 15.56
C LYS A 15 2.65 7.14 14.68
N GLN A 16 2.68 6.96 13.37
CA GLN A 16 2.23 7.93 12.38
C GLN A 16 1.48 7.23 11.26
N ASP A 17 0.69 8.00 10.53
CA ASP A 17 -0.04 7.52 9.36
C ASP A 17 0.94 7.13 8.25
N LEU A 18 0.76 5.94 7.68
CA LEU A 18 1.51 5.45 6.53
C LEU A 18 0.62 5.57 5.29
N THR A 19 1.11 6.31 4.30
CA THR A 19 0.51 6.38 2.97
C THR A 19 1.17 5.34 2.10
N VAL A 20 0.36 4.43 1.56
CA VAL A 20 0.77 3.37 0.65
C VAL A 20 0.21 3.69 -0.73
N THR A 21 1.08 3.76 -1.73
CA THR A 21 0.68 3.90 -3.13
C THR A 21 0.67 2.53 -3.78
N LEU A 22 -0.45 2.19 -4.41
CA LEU A 22 -0.65 0.95 -5.13
C LEU A 22 -0.28 1.11 -6.61
N SER A 23 0.04 0.00 -7.27
CA SER A 23 0.47 -0.01 -8.68
C SER A 23 -0.59 0.47 -9.67
N ASN A 24 -1.86 0.51 -9.25
CA ASN A 24 -2.96 1.07 -10.04
C ASN A 24 -3.14 2.59 -9.84
N GLY A 25 -2.28 3.24 -9.04
CA GLY A 25 -2.32 4.67 -8.75
C GLY A 25 -3.15 5.04 -7.53
N ASP A 26 -3.88 4.09 -6.92
CA ASP A 26 -4.67 4.35 -5.72
C ASP A 26 -3.77 4.51 -4.49
N THR A 27 -4.21 5.34 -3.56
CA THR A 27 -3.52 5.55 -2.28
C THR A 27 -4.34 5.04 -1.12
N VAL A 28 -3.68 4.33 -0.21
CA VAL A 28 -4.26 3.73 0.98
C VAL A 28 -3.54 4.26 2.20
N VAL A 29 -4.28 4.71 3.23
CA VAL A 29 -3.69 5.25 4.45
C VAL A 29 -3.90 4.27 5.62
N ILE A 30 -2.81 3.72 6.15
CA ILE A 30 -2.83 2.98 7.42
C ILE A 30 -2.65 4.00 8.54
N LYS A 31 -3.66 4.11 9.41
CA LYS A 31 -3.65 5.07 10.51
C LYS A 31 -2.65 4.69 11.59
N ALA A 32 -2.06 5.69 12.23
CA ALA A 32 -1.27 5.50 13.43
C ALA A 32 -2.05 4.66 14.46
N GLY A 33 -1.38 3.71 15.11
CA GLY A 33 -2.03 2.81 16.07
C GLY A 33 -2.69 1.58 15.44
N THR A 34 -2.82 1.50 14.11
CA THR A 34 -3.34 0.32 13.41
C THR A 34 -2.23 -0.36 12.59
N THR A 35 -2.51 -1.59 12.15
CA THR A 35 -1.58 -2.40 11.36
C THR A 35 -2.17 -2.86 10.04
N SER A 36 -3.45 -2.56 9.78
CA SER A 36 -4.10 -2.96 8.56
C SER A 36 -5.24 -2.03 8.20
N VAL A 37 -5.55 -2.00 6.91
CA VAL A 37 -6.68 -1.29 6.34
C VAL A 37 -7.20 -2.07 5.12
N PRO A 38 -8.53 -2.20 4.97
CA PRO A 38 -9.10 -2.80 3.76
C PRO A 38 -8.98 -1.81 2.59
N TYR A 39 -8.74 -2.37 1.41
CA TYR A 39 -8.79 -1.67 0.14
C TYR A 39 -9.76 -2.40 -0.80
N GLU A 40 -10.67 -1.67 -1.40
CA GLU A 40 -11.67 -2.22 -2.32
C GLU A 40 -11.39 -1.68 -3.72
N LEU A 41 -11.10 -2.59 -4.64
CA LEU A 41 -10.91 -2.25 -6.03
C LEU A 41 -12.29 -2.13 -6.69
N ASN A 42 -12.48 -1.14 -7.55
CA ASN A 42 -13.70 -1.01 -8.34
C ASN A 42 -14.02 -2.31 -9.09
N ALA A 43 -15.29 -2.72 -9.07
CA ALA A 43 -15.73 -3.93 -9.76
C ALA A 43 -15.50 -3.81 -11.27
N GLN A 44 -15.00 -4.88 -11.89
CA GLN A 44 -14.71 -4.90 -13.32
C GLN A 44 -15.96 -5.23 -14.15
N GLY A 45 -16.67 -4.24 -14.68
CA GLY A 45 -17.73 -4.46 -15.66
C GLY A 45 -18.91 -5.34 -15.19
N ASP A 46 -19.91 -5.50 -16.05
CA ASP A 46 -21.13 -6.26 -15.75
C ASP A 46 -21.07 -7.72 -16.21
N ASP A 47 -20.22 -8.06 -17.19
CA ASP A 47 -20.20 -9.39 -17.83
C ASP A 47 -18.92 -10.17 -17.50
N VAL A 48 -19.03 -11.00 -16.47
CA VAL A 48 -17.96 -11.87 -15.96
C VAL A 48 -17.40 -12.86 -17.00
N TYR A 49 -18.13 -13.14 -18.10
CA TYR A 49 -17.68 -14.05 -19.17
C TYR A 49 -16.91 -13.32 -20.28
N LYS A 50 -17.09 -12.01 -20.41
CA LYS A 50 -16.36 -11.17 -21.38
C LYS A 50 -15.15 -10.48 -20.76
N ASP A 51 -15.23 -10.16 -19.48
CA ASP A 51 -14.24 -9.33 -18.77
C ASP A 51 -13.40 -10.14 -17.77
N GLY A 52 -12.96 -11.34 -18.18
CA GLY A 52 -12.08 -12.20 -17.39
C GLY A 52 -10.65 -11.67 -17.29
N GLN A 53 -10.44 -10.43 -16.84
CA GLN A 53 -9.10 -9.86 -16.70
C GLN A 53 -8.52 -10.20 -15.33
N THR A 54 -7.28 -10.70 -15.32
CA THR A 54 -6.46 -10.81 -14.13
C THR A 54 -6.08 -9.40 -13.67
N VAL A 55 -6.39 -9.06 -12.41
CA VAL A 55 -5.90 -7.83 -11.80
C VAL A 55 -4.69 -8.16 -10.94
N GLU A 56 -3.57 -7.49 -11.23
CA GLU A 56 -2.39 -7.50 -10.39
C GLU A 56 -2.26 -6.12 -9.72
N VAL A 57 -2.41 -6.09 -8.40
CA VAL A 57 -2.22 -4.89 -7.59
C VAL A 57 -1.05 -5.14 -6.65
N GLY A 58 0.02 -4.36 -6.83
CA GLY A 58 1.19 -4.35 -5.96
C GLY A 58 1.30 -3.04 -5.19
N VAL A 59 2.28 -2.98 -4.28
CA VAL A 59 2.67 -1.75 -3.60
C VAL A 59 3.85 -1.14 -4.35
N THR A 60 3.74 0.13 -4.75
CA THR A 60 4.81 0.85 -5.45
C THR A 60 5.55 1.83 -4.56
N ASP A 61 4.88 2.41 -3.57
CA ASP A 61 5.50 3.29 -2.59
C ASP A 61 4.84 3.11 -1.23
N ALA A 62 5.61 3.33 -0.17
CA ALA A 62 5.10 3.44 1.18
C ALA A 62 5.88 4.55 1.89
N SER A 63 5.19 5.62 2.29
CA SER A 63 5.79 6.82 2.84
C SER A 63 4.98 7.37 4.02
N VAL A 64 5.68 8.07 4.91
CA VAL A 64 5.07 8.79 6.04
C VAL A 64 5.26 10.28 5.76
N ASP A 65 4.18 11.05 5.78
CA ASP A 65 4.26 12.47 5.41
C ASP A 65 5.25 13.23 6.29
N GLY A 66 6.07 14.07 5.66
CA GLY A 66 7.14 14.80 6.33
C GLY A 66 8.28 13.92 6.87
N LYS A 67 8.35 12.63 6.54
CA LYS A 67 9.45 11.73 6.94
C LYS A 67 9.98 10.90 5.78
N SER A 68 11.30 10.97 5.59
CA SER A 68 12.01 9.97 4.79
C SER A 68 12.37 8.79 5.70
N PHE A 69 12.27 7.56 5.20
CA PHE A 69 12.98 6.46 5.83
C PHE A 69 14.47 6.79 5.74
N GLU A 70 15.14 6.90 6.89
CA GLU A 70 16.56 7.23 6.96
C GLU A 70 17.35 6.30 6.03
N ASN A 71 17.97 6.84 4.98
CA ASN A 71 19.01 6.12 4.25
C ASN A 71 20.27 6.16 5.10
N LEU A 72 20.39 5.20 6.02
CA LEU A 72 21.53 5.09 6.92
C LEU A 72 22.79 4.72 6.13
N VAL A 73 23.52 5.73 5.67
CA VAL A 73 24.85 5.57 5.06
C VAL A 73 25.88 5.51 6.19
N LEU A 74 26.58 4.38 6.30
CA LEU A 74 27.72 4.26 7.20
C LEU A 74 28.85 5.17 6.69
N GLY A 75 29.32 6.09 7.54
CA GLY A 75 30.53 6.85 7.25
C GLY A 75 31.78 5.96 7.25
N ASP A 76 32.81 6.39 6.53
CA ASP A 76 34.10 5.71 6.52
C ASP A 76 34.65 5.53 7.94
N LYS A 77 35.41 4.45 8.17
CA LYS A 77 36.04 4.17 9.47
C LYS A 77 36.85 5.39 9.91
N ALA A 78 36.57 5.87 11.12
CA ALA A 78 37.42 6.87 11.77
C ALA A 78 38.86 6.32 11.88
N ALA A 79 39.80 7.09 11.35
CA ALA A 79 41.25 6.88 11.50
C ALA A 79 41.80 7.71 12.67
#